data_AF-W2I6P6-F1
#
_entry.id   AF-W2I6P6-F1
#
_cell.length_a   1.000
_cell.length_b   1.000
_cell.length_c   1.000
_cell.angle_alpha   90.00
_cell.angle_beta   90.00
_cell.angle_gamma   90.00
#
_symmetry.space_group_name_H-M   'P 1'
#
loop_
_entity.id
_entity.type
_entity.pdbx_description
1 polymer ?
#
loop_
_entity_poly.entity_id
_entity_poly.type
_entity_poly.pdbx_seq_one_letter_code
_entity_poly.pdbx_strand_id
1 'polypeptide(L)'
;MDKSVQVFKNSCIYTLNNCATVDLKACATRLEAVDVNKAISNRFSKGVMHELAYFRRSKWLDDGCLRVAISHLMDQDLDNNGQSRIGGVNPLYARVHGSMKKEMITSSSFNTSNRLVLIPIYIDGHWAGAVFDNENSKAIIFEPMQTSKYYKGAG
;
A
#
# COMPACT_ATOMS: atom_id res chain seq x y z
N MET A 1 -13.94 -5.51 -16.51
CA MET A 1 -13.22 -4.66 -15.52
C MET A 1 -14.00 -3.37 -15.37
N ASP A 2 -14.33 -2.98 -14.14
CA ASP A 2 -15.15 -1.80 -13.84
C ASP A 2 -14.36 -0.49 -14.08
N LYS A 3 -14.97 0.49 -14.75
CA LYS A 3 -14.34 1.75 -15.15
C LYS A 3 -13.77 2.54 -13.97
N SER A 4 -14.35 2.40 -12.77
CA SER A 4 -13.83 3.05 -11.55
C SER A 4 -12.54 2.43 -11.02
N VAL A 5 -12.35 1.12 -11.20
CA VAL A 5 -11.09 0.43 -10.87
C VAL A 5 -9.98 0.86 -11.83
N GLN A 6 -10.36 1.14 -13.08
CA GLN A 6 -9.46 1.66 -14.11
C GLN A 6 -9.06 3.12 -13.85
N VAL A 7 -9.98 3.93 -13.29
CA VAL A 7 -9.63 5.28 -12.80
C VAL A 7 -8.62 5.18 -11.67
N PHE A 8 -8.83 4.37 -10.63
CA PHE A 8 -7.84 4.25 -9.54
C PHE A 8 -6.48 3.73 -10.01
N LYS A 9 -6.48 2.75 -10.94
CA LYS A 9 -5.29 2.25 -11.63
C LYS A 9 -4.54 3.35 -12.40
N ASN A 10 -5.24 4.21 -13.12
CA ASN A 10 -4.62 5.27 -13.91
C ASN A 10 -4.45 6.61 -13.14
N SER A 11 -4.83 6.72 -11.86
CA SER A 11 -4.83 8.00 -11.14
C SER A 11 -3.65 8.21 -10.21
N CYS A 12 -3.33 7.20 -9.39
CA CYS A 12 -2.69 7.48 -8.12
C CYS A 12 -1.44 6.63 -7.83
N ILE A 13 -1.15 5.59 -8.61
CA ILE A 13 -0.07 4.64 -8.25
C ILE A 13 0.90 4.33 -9.42
N TYR A 14 0.51 4.51 -10.68
CA TYR A 14 1.48 4.53 -11.81
C TYR A 14 2.47 5.71 -11.75
N THR A 15 2.26 6.66 -10.83
CA THR A 15 3.11 7.83 -10.61
C THR A 15 3.50 7.96 -9.13
N LEU A 16 4.14 6.92 -8.57
CA LEU A 16 5.26 7.17 -7.65
C LEU A 16 6.55 7.55 -8.43
N ASN A 17 6.43 7.71 -9.76
CA ASN A 17 7.35 8.50 -10.56
C ASN A 17 7.10 9.99 -10.31
N ASN A 18 8.04 10.62 -9.61
CA ASN A 18 8.30 12.05 -9.56
C ASN A 18 7.05 12.96 -9.52
N CYS A 19 6.58 13.33 -8.32
CA CYS A 19 5.50 14.30 -8.09
C CYS A 19 5.73 15.70 -8.70
N ALA A 20 6.85 15.93 -9.40
CA ALA A 20 7.19 17.19 -10.05
C ALA A 20 6.35 17.51 -11.30
N THR A 21 5.74 16.50 -11.95
CA THR A 21 4.97 16.68 -13.20
C THR A 21 3.49 16.33 -13.09
N VAL A 22 3.02 15.95 -11.90
CA VAL A 22 1.62 15.55 -11.67
C VAL A 22 0.76 16.79 -11.46
N ASP A 23 -0.31 16.94 -12.24
CA ASP A 23 -1.34 17.96 -11.97
C ASP A 23 -2.09 17.61 -10.67
N LEU A 24 -1.61 18.19 -9.57
CA LEU A 24 -2.16 17.97 -8.24
C LEU A 24 -3.63 18.40 -8.14
N LYS A 25 -4.05 19.42 -8.92
CA LYS A 25 -5.44 19.88 -8.94
C LYS A 25 -6.34 18.86 -9.63
N ALA A 26 -5.90 18.30 -10.75
CA ALA A 26 -6.62 17.21 -11.42
C ALA A 26 -6.71 15.96 -10.53
N CYS A 27 -5.63 15.58 -9.84
CA CYS A 27 -5.64 14.47 -8.90
C CYS A 27 -6.62 14.69 -7.75
N ALA A 28 -6.57 15.85 -7.08
CA ALA A 28 -7.49 16.20 -6.01
C ALA A 28 -8.96 16.17 -6.48
N THR A 29 -9.24 16.73 -7.66
CA THR A 29 -10.59 16.73 -8.25
C THR A 29 -11.09 15.30 -8.49
N ARG A 30 -10.24 14.41 -9.00
CA ARG A 30 -10.60 13.00 -9.22
C ARG A 30 -10.85 12.26 -7.91
N LEU A 31 -10.04 12.49 -6.89
CA LEU A 31 -10.20 11.91 -5.56
C LEU A 31 -11.52 12.31 -4.90
N GLU A 32 -11.93 13.58 -5.04
CA GLU A 32 -13.23 14.08 -4.56
C GLU A 32 -14.42 13.45 -5.32
N ALA A 33 -14.25 13.12 -6.61
CA ALA A 33 -15.29 12.50 -7.43
C ALA A 33 -15.50 10.99 -7.19
N VAL A 34 -14.63 10.34 -6.42
CA VAL A 34 -14.79 8.91 -6.06
C VAL A 34 -16.07 8.70 -5.22
N ASP A 35 -16.88 7.70 -5.53
CA ASP A 35 -17.97 7.33 -4.63
C ASP A 35 -17.42 6.49 -3.46
N VAL A 36 -17.38 7.06 -2.27
CA VAL A 36 -16.89 6.40 -1.04
C VAL A 36 -17.85 5.34 -0.52
N ASN A 37 -19.11 5.34 -0.99
CA ASN A 37 -20.09 4.31 -0.64
C ASN A 37 -20.03 3.11 -1.58
N LYS A 38 -19.23 3.18 -2.64
CA LYS A 38 -19.06 2.08 -3.57
C LYS A 38 -18.34 0.91 -2.88
N ALA A 39 -18.91 -0.27 -3.02
CA ALA A 39 -18.26 -1.50 -2.59
C ALA A 39 -17.00 -1.74 -3.43
N ILE A 40 -15.86 -1.89 -2.75
CA ILE A 40 -14.57 -2.21 -3.36
C ILE A 40 -13.98 -3.38 -2.58
N SER A 41 -13.57 -4.42 -3.30
CA SER A 41 -12.80 -5.53 -2.71
C SER A 41 -11.31 -5.28 -2.89
N ASN A 42 -10.53 -5.51 -1.84
CA ASN A 42 -9.08 -5.57 -1.92
C ASN A 42 -8.58 -6.91 -1.33
N ARG A 43 -7.26 -7.15 -1.36
CA ARG A 43 -6.64 -8.40 -0.88
C ARG A 43 -6.74 -8.61 0.64
N PHE A 44 -7.15 -7.61 1.40
CA PHE A 44 -7.25 -7.61 2.86
C PHE A 44 -8.67 -7.45 3.40
N SER A 45 -9.63 -6.98 2.59
CA SER A 45 -11.02 -6.77 3.00
C SER A 45 -12.01 -6.81 1.83
N LYS A 46 -13.24 -7.19 2.15
CA LYS A 46 -14.42 -7.10 1.26
C LYS A 46 -15.43 -6.15 1.89
N GLY A 47 -15.84 -5.08 1.21
CA GLY A 47 -16.84 -4.16 1.75
C GLY A 47 -16.89 -2.78 1.08
N VAL A 48 -17.61 -1.85 1.69
CA VAL A 48 -17.66 -0.43 1.29
C VAL A 48 -16.42 0.30 1.80
N MET A 49 -15.73 1.03 0.93
CA MET A 49 -14.47 1.69 1.28
C MET A 49 -14.63 3.15 1.67
N HIS A 50 -15.17 3.36 2.85
CA HIS A 50 -15.15 4.65 3.52
C HIS A 50 -13.71 5.15 3.76
N GLU A 51 -12.72 4.26 3.79
CA GLU A 51 -11.31 4.59 4.01
C GLU A 51 -10.71 5.40 2.84
N LEU A 52 -11.31 5.32 1.64
CA LEU A 52 -10.92 6.19 0.52
C LEU A 52 -11.16 7.67 0.80
N ALA A 53 -12.05 8.01 1.75
CA ALA A 53 -12.28 9.38 2.15
C ALA A 53 -11.03 10.03 2.78
N TYR A 54 -10.15 9.28 3.43
CA TYR A 54 -8.93 9.82 4.05
C TYR A 54 -7.84 10.18 3.04
N PHE A 55 -7.89 9.64 1.82
CA PHE A 55 -7.04 10.13 0.73
C PHE A 55 -7.43 11.53 0.24
N ARG A 56 -8.59 12.03 0.69
CA ARG A 56 -9.00 13.42 0.44
C ARG A 56 -8.42 14.31 1.52
N ARG A 57 -8.06 15.54 1.11
CA ARG A 57 -7.87 16.68 2.01
C ARG A 57 -6.93 16.43 3.19
N SER A 58 -5.61 16.38 2.96
CA SER A 58 -4.55 16.47 3.99
C SER A 58 -4.86 15.74 5.31
N LYS A 59 -5.50 14.56 5.25
CA LYS A 59 -5.80 13.73 6.41
C LYS A 59 -4.68 12.73 6.65
N TRP A 60 -4.50 12.35 7.90
CA TRP A 60 -3.66 11.22 8.26
C TRP A 60 -4.29 9.93 7.73
N LEU A 61 -3.50 9.14 7.01
CA LEU A 61 -3.92 7.87 6.45
C LEU A 61 -3.91 6.80 7.56
N ASP A 62 -5.00 6.05 7.67
CA ASP A 62 -5.12 4.93 8.59
C ASP A 62 -4.64 3.60 7.97
N ASP A 63 -4.76 2.50 8.72
CA ASP A 63 -4.41 1.17 8.23
C ASP A 63 -5.30 0.71 7.06
N GLY A 64 -6.55 1.19 6.98
CA GLY A 64 -7.45 0.92 5.87
C GLY A 64 -6.95 1.52 4.57
N CYS A 65 -6.44 2.75 4.62
CA CYS A 65 -5.81 3.39 3.48
C CYS A 65 -4.60 2.61 2.97
N LEU A 66 -3.74 2.15 3.88
CA LEU A 66 -2.58 1.34 3.50
C LEU A 66 -2.98 -0.03 2.94
N ARG A 67 -4.05 -0.66 3.44
CA ARG A 67 -4.58 -1.90 2.85
C ARG A 67 -4.94 -1.71 1.38
N VAL A 68 -5.57 -0.58 1.04
CA VAL A 68 -5.90 -0.25 -0.36
C VAL A 68 -4.64 -0.07 -1.21
N ALA A 69 -3.69 0.75 -0.73
CA ALA A 69 -2.47 1.05 -1.47
C ALA A 69 -1.60 -0.21 -1.69
N ILE A 70 -1.38 -1.01 -0.64
CA ILE A 70 -0.62 -2.25 -0.73
C ILE A 70 -1.31 -3.24 -1.65
N SER A 71 -2.62 -3.46 -1.48
CA SER A 71 -3.36 -4.38 -2.35
C SER A 71 -3.25 -3.98 -3.82
N HIS A 72 -3.24 -2.69 -4.11
CA HIS A 72 -3.07 -2.20 -5.47
C HIS A 72 -1.66 -2.45 -6.02
N LEU A 73 -0.62 -2.22 -5.20
CA LEU A 73 0.77 -2.51 -5.58
C LEU A 73 0.98 -3.99 -5.86
N MET A 74 0.33 -4.86 -5.08
CA MET A 74 0.36 -6.30 -5.30
C MET A 74 -0.20 -6.69 -6.67
N ASP A 75 -1.11 -5.91 -7.24
CA ASP A 75 -1.69 -6.19 -8.56
C ASP A 75 -0.82 -5.71 -9.74
N GLN A 76 0.34 -5.10 -9.49
CA GLN A 76 1.20 -4.53 -10.54
C GLN A 76 2.26 -5.49 -11.10
N ASP A 77 2.61 -6.55 -10.36
CA ASP A 77 3.62 -7.54 -10.78
C ASP A 77 3.00 -8.93 -10.66
N LEU A 78 2.60 -9.48 -11.81
CA LEU A 78 1.99 -10.81 -11.92
C LEU A 78 2.94 -11.76 -12.64
N ASP A 79 2.96 -13.01 -12.21
CA ASP A 79 3.66 -14.09 -12.91
C ASP A 79 2.88 -14.56 -14.15
N ASN A 80 3.44 -15.55 -14.85
CA ASN A 80 2.83 -16.14 -16.05
C ASN A 80 1.47 -16.82 -15.79
N ASN A 81 1.13 -17.09 -14.52
CA ASN A 81 -0.14 -17.68 -14.10
C ASN A 81 -1.14 -16.62 -13.59
N GLY A 82 -0.79 -15.34 -13.71
CA GLY A 82 -1.60 -14.23 -13.19
C GLY A 82 -1.58 -14.10 -11.67
N GLN A 83 -0.67 -14.80 -10.99
CA GLN A 83 -0.50 -14.70 -9.55
C GLN A 83 0.46 -13.57 -9.20
N SER A 84 0.16 -12.86 -8.11
CA SER A 84 1.01 -11.75 -7.70
C SER A 84 2.38 -12.24 -7.24
N ARG A 85 3.43 -11.62 -7.79
CA ARG A 85 4.82 -11.76 -7.31
C ARG A 85 5.13 -10.80 -6.17
N ILE A 86 4.17 -10.00 -5.73
CA ILE A 86 4.31 -9.08 -4.60
C ILE A 86 3.34 -9.51 -3.48
N GLY A 87 3.91 -9.87 -2.35
CA GLY A 87 3.19 -10.12 -1.10
C GLY A 87 2.98 -8.82 -0.31
N GLY A 88 2.00 -8.82 0.59
CA GLY A 88 1.75 -7.69 1.48
C GLY A 88 1.30 -8.14 2.86
N VAL A 89 1.87 -7.52 3.90
CA VAL A 89 1.46 -7.70 5.30
C VAL A 89 0.29 -6.75 5.59
N ASN A 90 -0.78 -7.27 6.22
CA ASN A 90 -1.96 -6.48 6.56
C ASN A 90 -1.63 -5.42 7.63
N PRO A 91 -1.65 -4.10 7.32
CA PRO A 91 -1.29 -3.04 8.27
C PRO A 91 -2.07 -3.05 9.58
N LEU A 92 -3.23 -3.70 9.64
CA LEU A 92 -4.00 -3.86 10.87
C LEU A 92 -3.19 -4.57 11.98
N TYR A 93 -2.14 -5.32 11.64
CA TYR A 93 -1.24 -5.93 12.63
C TYR A 93 -0.64 -4.91 13.61
N ALA A 94 -0.49 -3.65 13.18
CA ALA A 94 0.05 -2.57 14.00
C ALA A 94 -0.92 -2.10 15.10
N ARG A 95 -2.21 -2.42 14.97
CA ARG A 95 -3.27 -2.02 15.91
C ARG A 95 -3.64 -3.12 16.93
N VAL A 96 -3.10 -4.33 16.74
CA VAL A 96 -3.41 -5.50 17.57
C VAL A 96 -2.18 -5.97 18.35
N HIS A 97 -2.40 -6.67 19.45
CA HIS A 97 -1.35 -7.10 20.37
C HIS A 97 -1.36 -8.62 20.59
N GLY A 98 -0.27 -9.16 21.13
CA GLY A 98 -0.17 -10.57 21.54
C GLY A 98 -0.34 -11.56 20.39
N SER A 99 -1.08 -12.64 20.63
CA SER A 99 -1.34 -13.71 19.67
C SER A 99 -2.04 -13.21 18.40
N MET A 100 -2.94 -12.23 18.53
CA MET A 100 -3.67 -11.65 17.41
C MET A 100 -2.76 -10.93 16.42
N LYS A 101 -1.67 -10.30 16.90
CA LYS A 101 -0.66 -9.71 16.02
C LYS A 101 0.04 -10.77 15.17
N LYS A 102 0.43 -11.90 15.79
CA LYS A 102 1.05 -13.01 15.06
C LYS A 102 0.08 -13.58 14.03
N GLU A 103 -1.17 -13.82 14.44
CA GLU A 103 -2.23 -14.34 13.56
C GLU A 103 -2.49 -13.41 12.36
N MET A 104 -2.58 -12.10 12.60
CA MET A 104 -2.77 -11.10 11.55
C MET A 104 -1.61 -11.09 10.54
N ILE A 105 -0.37 -11.22 11.02
CA ILE A 105 0.79 -11.32 10.14
C ILE A 105 0.74 -12.64 9.35
N THR A 106 0.51 -13.78 10.01
CA THR A 106 0.54 -15.09 9.34
C THR A 106 -0.62 -15.32 8.37
N SER A 107 -1.75 -14.64 8.56
CA SER A 107 -2.90 -14.68 7.64
C SER A 107 -2.82 -13.63 6.53
N SER A 108 -1.77 -12.80 6.52
CA SER A 108 -1.59 -11.79 5.49
C SER A 108 -1.27 -12.41 4.13
N SER A 109 -1.49 -11.62 3.08
CA SER A 109 -1.42 -12.08 1.70
C SER A 109 0.03 -12.04 1.18
N PHE A 110 0.90 -12.88 1.74
CA PHE A 110 2.26 -13.13 1.26
C PHE A 110 2.67 -14.61 1.46
N ASN A 111 3.68 -15.06 0.74
CA ASN A 111 4.29 -16.38 0.86
C ASN A 111 5.76 -16.35 0.38
N THR A 112 6.44 -17.50 0.48
CA THR A 112 7.85 -17.64 0.13
C THR A 112 8.14 -17.55 -1.36
N SER A 113 7.14 -17.65 -2.24
CA SER A 113 7.32 -17.50 -3.69
C SER A 113 7.12 -16.06 -4.18
N ASN A 114 6.67 -15.13 -3.33
CA ASN A 114 6.63 -13.73 -3.72
C ASN A 114 8.06 -13.20 -3.91
N ARG A 115 8.32 -12.46 -4.98
CA ARG A 115 9.59 -11.74 -5.19
C ARG A 115 9.79 -10.65 -4.15
N LEU A 116 8.77 -9.82 -3.95
CA LEU A 116 8.78 -8.74 -2.96
C LEU A 116 7.73 -8.98 -1.89
N VAL A 117 8.01 -8.59 -0.66
CA VAL A 117 7.02 -8.52 0.42
C VAL A 117 7.00 -7.10 0.98
N LEU A 118 5.83 -6.45 0.89
CA LEU A 118 5.59 -5.11 1.41
C LEU A 118 5.15 -5.18 2.87
N ILE A 119 5.87 -4.49 3.76
CA ILE A 119 5.63 -4.51 5.19
C ILE A 119 5.37 -3.07 5.65
N PRO A 120 4.12 -2.67 5.92
CA PRO A 120 3.81 -1.36 6.49
C PRO A 120 4.26 -1.34 7.96
N ILE A 121 5.00 -0.33 8.39
CA ILE A 121 5.51 -0.24 9.76
C ILE A 121 4.90 1.01 10.42
N TYR A 122 4.31 0.85 11.60
CA TYR A 122 3.82 1.99 12.38
C TYR A 122 4.81 2.29 13.51
N ILE A 123 5.41 3.48 13.49
CA ILE A 123 6.40 3.94 14.49
C ILE A 123 5.98 5.33 14.93
N ASP A 124 5.97 5.60 16.23
CA ASP A 124 5.84 6.94 16.83
C ASP A 124 4.74 7.86 16.25
N GLY A 125 3.63 7.27 15.79
CA GLY A 125 2.46 8.00 15.31
C GLY A 125 2.36 8.14 13.78
N HIS A 126 3.36 7.69 13.01
CA HIS A 126 3.35 7.76 11.55
C HIS A 126 3.62 6.40 10.89
N TRP A 127 3.35 6.34 9.58
CA TRP A 127 3.59 5.15 8.77
C TRP A 127 4.94 5.25 8.06
N ALA A 128 5.72 4.19 8.21
CA ALA A 128 6.90 3.84 7.45
C ALA A 128 6.63 2.56 6.64
N GLY A 129 7.63 2.11 5.88
CA GLY A 129 7.54 0.87 5.13
C GLY A 129 8.85 0.12 5.12
N ALA A 130 8.78 -1.20 5.01
CA ALA A 130 9.90 -2.03 4.60
C ALA A 130 9.50 -2.88 3.39
N VAL A 131 10.50 -3.19 2.58
CA VAL A 131 10.39 -4.12 1.47
C VAL A 131 11.42 -5.22 1.68
N PHE A 132 10.95 -6.47 1.72
CA PHE A 132 11.82 -7.62 1.62
C PHE A 132 11.86 -8.09 0.17
N ASP A 133 13.04 -8.14 -0.42
CA ASP A 133 13.31 -8.69 -1.74
C ASP A 133 13.88 -10.10 -1.57
N ASN A 134 13.04 -11.10 -1.82
CA ASN A 134 13.38 -12.51 -1.70
C ASN A 134 14.42 -12.93 -2.75
N GLU A 135 14.36 -12.38 -3.97
CA GLU A 135 15.28 -12.74 -5.05
C GLU A 135 16.71 -12.30 -4.72
N ASN A 136 16.86 -11.12 -4.12
CA ASN A 136 18.16 -10.55 -3.75
C ASN A 136 18.51 -10.73 -2.27
N SER A 137 17.65 -11.40 -1.49
CA SER A 137 17.79 -11.56 -0.03
C SER A 137 18.09 -10.23 0.70
N LYS A 138 17.40 -9.15 0.30
CA LYS A 138 17.65 -7.79 0.79
C LYS A 138 16.43 -7.21 1.48
N ALA A 139 16.65 -6.51 2.59
CA ALA A 139 15.63 -5.69 3.23
C ALA A 139 15.95 -4.21 3.05
N ILE A 140 14.95 -3.41 2.68
CA ILE A 140 15.06 -1.95 2.58
C ILE A 140 13.98 -1.34 3.48
N ILE A 141 14.35 -0.37 4.30
CA ILE A 141 13.42 0.39 5.15
C ILE A 141 13.31 1.81 4.58
N PHE A 142 12.08 2.27 4.46
CA PHE A 142 11.71 3.62 4.08
C PHE A 142 11.00 4.29 5.26
N GLU A 143 11.65 5.30 5.83
CA GLU A 143 11.16 6.07 6.96
C GLU A 143 11.07 7.55 6.54
N PRO A 144 9.87 8.04 6.13
CA PRO A 144 9.73 9.37 5.57
C PRO A 144 10.02 10.49 6.56
N MET A 145 9.92 10.23 7.87
CA MET A 145 10.20 11.22 8.91
C MET A 145 11.67 11.20 9.36
N GLN A 146 12.49 10.26 8.87
CA GLN A 146 13.93 10.30 9.13
C GLN A 146 14.62 11.31 8.23
N THR A 147 15.06 12.41 8.86
CA THR A 147 15.98 13.35 8.24
C THR A 147 17.38 12.71 8.11
N SER A 148 17.76 12.43 6.87
CA SER A 148 19.14 12.37 6.32
C SER A 148 20.12 11.22 6.63
N LYS A 149 19.79 10.13 7.35
CA LYS A 149 20.80 9.09 7.67
C LYS A 149 20.83 7.81 6.80
N TYR A 150 19.78 7.45 6.07
CA TYR A 150 19.72 6.15 5.37
C TYR A 150 19.51 6.19 3.85
N TYR A 151 19.40 7.38 3.22
CA TYR A 151 19.51 7.51 1.75
C TYR A 151 20.97 7.58 1.28
N LYS A 152 21.87 6.81 1.90
CA LYS A 152 23.16 6.52 1.28
C LYS A 152 22.95 5.29 0.41
N GLY A 153 23.03 5.48 -0.90
CA GLY A 153 23.17 4.36 -1.83
C GLY A 153 24.25 3.42 -1.31
N ALA A 154 23.93 2.14 -1.20
CA ALA A 154 24.94 1.13 -0.99
C ALA A 154 25.85 1.16 -2.22
N GLY A 155 27.03 1.78 -2.06
CA GLY A 155 28.17 1.55 -2.94
C GLY A 155 28.80 0.19 -2.68
#